data_AF-A0A2N9FV45-F1
#
_entry.id   AF-A0A2N9FV45-F1
#
_cell.length_a   1.000
_cell.length_b   1.000
_cell.length_c   1.000
_cell.angle_alpha   90.00
_cell.angle_beta   90.00
_cell.angle_gamma   90.00
#
_symmetry.space_group_name_H-M   'P 1'
#
loop_
_entity.id
_entity.type
_entity.pdbx_description
1 polymer ?
#
loop_
_entity_poly.entity_id
_entity_poly.type
_entity_poly.pdbx_seq_one_letter_code
_entity_poly.pdbx_strand_id
1 'polypeptide(L)'
;MRILGWNCRGICNASTVRALKAQIRGWHPSVLFLCETKASVVWMNVVAKLIGFQNLVVLGPKGRVGGICMLWSNKVDIEVLEFNCPIIAIRIKDCAVSWSLVGFYGPPQKTKRDKTWVDLHALLESIPGPWMCCNRFTWSKRRWGRNSIRERLDRGIANIDWRLAFPRAVVYHLGALNLDHCPLLIDTNPKEAFFPRPFRFEAVWAKDPRCYDVKILELTTNLEKVQSGSHSDTNTNLENSIQVELNGWLARLETVWRQKSRETWLKEGDRNSRFFHLSTIIRRKHNSIDAIKYDFGDWIISKSEIKKFVVSKFIDLFTEEPISFPSGLDNLILPTISSMQNEALCNIPTPLEIKNVIFGMYNLKALGPDGLPALFYKQYWPIMGESVISAMQNFFRSSHMLNECVSSVSFSILINGGKTNSFKHSRGLKQRDPLSPYLFILCQDVLSRLIDRQFNSGAINGVKMNPFGPAFTHVMYADDLMLFAKATSREVLVLDDCLELYCQWSGQLVNRDKSGINFSKLVSRERKRAITEELNMKTISDHANYLGAPLFASRNSSKDFKFLQEKVESRLKGWRCKSLSWAG
;
A
#
# COMPACT_ATOMS: atom_id res chain seq x y z
N MET A 1 15.32 -8.23 18.51
CA MET A 1 16.58 -8.94 18.19
C MET A 1 16.96 -8.70 16.71
N ARG A 2 18.26 -8.81 16.35
CA ARG A 2 18.73 -8.73 14.95
C ARG A 2 19.40 -10.02 14.49
N ILE A 3 19.15 -10.43 13.26
CA ILE A 3 19.64 -11.68 12.65
C ILE A 3 20.21 -11.36 11.27
N LEU A 4 21.41 -11.84 10.96
CA LEU A 4 22.07 -11.60 9.67
C LEU A 4 22.26 -12.92 8.89
N GLY A 5 21.53 -13.10 7.80
CA GLY A 5 21.74 -14.18 6.84
C GLY A 5 22.66 -13.75 5.69
N TRP A 6 23.65 -14.55 5.32
CA TRP A 6 24.53 -14.21 4.19
C TRP A 6 25.11 -15.43 3.46
N ASN A 7 24.96 -15.43 2.13
CA ASN A 7 25.76 -16.28 1.26
C ASN A 7 27.14 -15.64 1.07
N CYS A 8 28.15 -16.20 1.73
CA CYS A 8 29.50 -15.65 1.78
C CYS A 8 30.44 -16.19 0.69
N ARG A 9 30.01 -17.22 -0.07
CA ARG A 9 30.74 -17.89 -1.17
C ARG A 9 32.18 -18.34 -0.89
N GLY A 10 32.61 -18.37 0.36
CA GLY A 10 33.97 -18.70 0.80
C GLY A 10 34.42 -17.75 1.89
N ILE A 11 34.29 -18.19 3.15
CA ILE A 11 34.69 -17.41 4.33
C ILE A 11 36.20 -17.48 4.63
N CYS A 12 36.94 -18.34 3.91
CA CYS A 12 38.40 -18.46 4.02
C CYS A 12 39.15 -17.22 3.49
N ASN A 13 38.50 -16.35 2.69
CA ASN A 13 39.11 -15.13 2.20
C ASN A 13 39.04 -14.01 3.26
N ALA A 14 40.20 -13.42 3.58
CA ALA A 14 40.31 -12.29 4.50
C ALA A 14 39.43 -11.09 4.10
N SER A 15 39.16 -10.86 2.81
CA SER A 15 38.23 -9.80 2.38
C SER A 15 36.79 -10.10 2.80
N THR A 16 36.33 -11.35 2.67
CA THR A 16 35.00 -11.79 3.13
C THR A 16 34.85 -11.64 4.65
N VAL A 17 35.88 -12.02 5.41
CA VAL A 17 35.89 -11.84 6.88
C VAL A 17 35.88 -10.35 7.27
N ARG A 18 36.64 -9.49 6.57
CA ARG A 18 36.59 -8.03 6.79
C ARG A 18 35.22 -7.43 6.49
N ALA A 19 34.60 -7.82 5.37
CA ALA A 19 33.24 -7.40 5.03
C ALA A 19 32.21 -7.87 6.08
N LEU A 20 32.32 -9.11 6.56
CA LEU A 20 31.47 -9.63 7.64
C LEU A 20 31.62 -8.82 8.93
N LYS A 21 32.87 -8.53 9.34
CA LYS A 21 33.16 -7.68 10.50
C LYS A 21 32.56 -6.28 10.36
N ALA A 22 32.59 -5.68 9.17
CA ALA A 22 31.96 -4.39 8.92
C ALA A 22 30.44 -4.44 9.12
N GLN A 23 29.76 -5.46 8.60
CA GLN A 23 28.31 -5.63 8.80
C GLN A 23 27.96 -5.91 10.28
N ILE A 24 28.75 -6.72 10.98
CA ILE A 24 28.56 -6.99 12.42
C ILE A 24 28.75 -5.72 13.25
N ARG A 25 29.75 -4.89 12.94
CA ARG A 25 29.99 -3.60 13.61
C ARG A 25 28.89 -2.57 13.33
N GLY A 26 28.38 -2.50 12.10
CA GLY A 26 27.34 -1.53 11.72
C GLY A 26 25.95 -1.89 12.25
N TRP A 27 25.62 -3.18 12.32
CA TRP A 27 24.25 -3.64 12.59
C TRP A 27 24.07 -4.39 13.91
N HIS A 28 25.14 -4.86 14.56
CA HIS A 28 25.10 -5.62 15.82
C HIS A 28 24.07 -6.78 15.81
N PRO A 29 24.15 -7.73 14.85
CA PRO A 29 23.31 -8.92 14.88
C PRO A 29 23.62 -9.77 16.12
N SER A 30 22.59 -10.44 16.63
CA SER A 30 22.67 -11.36 17.78
C SER A 30 22.83 -12.82 17.33
N VAL A 31 22.38 -13.12 16.10
CA VAL A 31 22.47 -14.41 15.43
C VAL A 31 22.93 -14.20 13.97
N LEU A 32 23.76 -15.11 13.45
CA LEU A 32 24.16 -15.17 12.05
C LEU A 32 23.82 -16.52 11.43
N PHE A 33 23.36 -16.50 10.18
CA PHE A 33 23.32 -17.67 9.31
C PHE A 33 24.25 -17.44 8.11
N LEU A 34 25.27 -18.27 7.95
CA LEU A 34 26.22 -18.22 6.85
C LEU A 34 26.06 -19.46 5.96
N CYS A 35 25.98 -19.25 4.65
CA CYS A 35 25.97 -20.34 3.67
C CYS A 35 27.05 -20.16 2.59
N GLU A 36 27.37 -21.28 1.92
CA GLU A 36 28.57 -21.46 1.09
C GLU A 36 29.87 -21.08 1.81
N THR A 37 30.03 -21.52 3.07
CA THR A 37 31.23 -21.19 3.87
C THR A 37 32.51 -21.74 3.23
N LYS A 38 32.45 -22.91 2.60
CA LYS A 38 33.59 -23.65 2.02
C LYS A 38 34.76 -23.84 3.01
N ALA A 39 34.45 -23.87 4.30
CA ALA A 39 35.41 -23.92 5.40
C ALA A 39 35.19 -25.14 6.29
N SER A 40 36.27 -25.68 6.85
CA SER A 40 36.19 -26.76 7.85
C SER A 40 35.61 -26.26 9.17
N VAL A 41 35.12 -27.18 10.01
CA VAL A 41 34.64 -26.87 11.37
C VAL A 41 35.72 -26.18 12.21
N VAL A 42 36.98 -26.61 12.07
CA VAL A 42 38.14 -25.98 12.73
C VAL A 42 38.30 -24.51 12.30
N TRP A 43 38.24 -24.22 11.00
CA TRP A 43 38.35 -22.84 10.52
C TRP A 43 37.16 -21.98 10.93
N MET A 44 35.94 -22.55 10.93
CA MET A 44 34.75 -21.83 11.40
C MET A 44 34.84 -21.43 12.89
N ASN A 45 35.46 -22.25 13.74
CA ASN A 45 35.75 -21.89 15.13
C ASN A 45 36.71 -20.70 15.24
N VAL A 46 37.75 -20.64 14.39
CA VAL A 46 38.65 -19.47 14.31
C VAL A 46 37.89 -18.23 13.84
N VAL A 47 37.06 -18.35 12.80
CA VAL A 47 36.22 -17.25 12.30
C VAL A 47 35.27 -16.75 13.38
N ALA A 48 34.58 -17.63 14.11
CA ALA A 48 33.66 -17.27 15.20
C ALA A 48 34.33 -16.41 16.28
N LYS A 49 35.50 -16.84 16.76
CA LYS A 49 36.35 -16.07 17.69
C LYS A 49 36.73 -14.71 17.09
N LEU A 50 37.17 -14.68 15.83
CA LEU A 50 37.55 -13.43 15.15
C LEU A 50 36.40 -12.44 14.98
N ILE A 51 35.15 -12.90 14.85
CA ILE A 51 33.97 -12.04 14.67
C ILE A 51 33.17 -11.80 15.97
N GLY A 52 33.61 -12.36 17.11
CA GLY A 52 33.06 -12.09 18.44
C GLY A 52 31.86 -12.96 18.85
N PHE A 53 31.68 -14.12 18.22
CA PHE A 53 30.58 -15.05 18.48
C PHE A 53 31.08 -16.26 19.28
N GLN A 54 30.36 -16.60 20.35
CA GLN A 54 30.78 -17.64 21.31
C GLN A 54 30.27 -19.03 20.90
N ASN A 55 29.06 -19.10 20.33
CA ASN A 55 28.40 -20.36 20.01
C ASN A 55 28.22 -20.50 18.50
N LEU A 56 28.37 -21.72 17.98
CA LEU A 56 28.13 -22.04 16.59
C LEU A 56 27.74 -23.51 16.37
N VAL A 57 26.92 -23.75 15.34
CA VAL A 57 26.71 -25.05 14.70
C VAL A 57 27.29 -24.97 13.29
N VAL A 58 28.10 -25.95 12.90
CA VAL A 58 28.75 -26.00 11.58
C VAL A 58 28.45 -27.33 10.91
N LEU A 59 27.87 -27.27 9.72
CA LEU A 59 27.81 -28.38 8.79
C LEU A 59 28.84 -28.11 7.68
N GLY A 60 29.93 -28.87 7.69
CA GLY A 60 31.05 -28.69 6.76
C GLY A 60 30.69 -28.91 5.29
N PRO A 61 31.50 -28.40 4.34
CA PRO A 61 31.30 -28.62 2.91
C PRO A 61 31.50 -30.10 2.55
N LYS A 62 30.76 -30.59 1.55
CA LYS A 62 31.02 -31.89 0.92
C LYS A 62 31.99 -31.64 -0.23
N GLY A 63 33.27 -31.96 -0.02
CA GLY A 63 34.36 -31.58 -0.93
C GLY A 63 34.56 -30.06 -0.97
N ARG A 64 34.66 -29.47 -2.17
CA ARG A 64 34.84 -28.01 -2.37
C ARG A 64 33.53 -27.21 -2.40
N VAL A 65 32.39 -27.82 -2.09
CA VAL A 65 31.05 -27.24 -2.32
C VAL A 65 30.21 -27.20 -1.04
N GLY A 66 29.50 -26.09 -0.84
CA GLY A 66 28.56 -25.90 0.26
C GLY A 66 29.23 -25.47 1.57
N GLY A 67 28.76 -26.06 2.67
CA GLY A 67 29.05 -25.62 4.02
C GLY A 67 28.05 -24.57 4.50
N ILE A 68 27.40 -24.82 5.63
CA ILE A 68 26.50 -23.88 6.31
C ILE A 68 26.85 -23.79 7.80
N CYS A 69 26.61 -22.61 8.39
CA CYS A 69 26.90 -22.37 9.79
C CYS A 69 25.87 -21.41 10.39
N MET A 70 25.41 -21.72 11.60
CA MET A 70 24.63 -20.82 12.44
C MET A 70 25.53 -20.37 13.61
N LEU A 71 25.60 -19.08 13.92
CA LEU A 71 26.36 -18.54 15.06
C LEU A 71 25.48 -17.64 15.92
N TRP A 72 25.68 -17.62 17.23
CA TRP A 72 24.96 -16.71 18.11
C TRP A 72 25.79 -16.23 19.31
N SER A 73 25.39 -15.08 19.85
CA SER A 73 26.01 -14.49 21.04
C SER A 73 25.42 -15.07 22.33
N ASN A 74 26.18 -15.09 23.42
CA ASN A 74 25.70 -15.48 24.77
C ASN A 74 24.56 -14.59 25.33
N LYS A 75 24.15 -13.52 24.63
CA LYS A 75 23.04 -12.65 25.02
C LYS A 75 21.66 -13.16 24.57
N VAL A 76 21.62 -14.31 23.89
CA VAL A 76 20.39 -14.93 23.40
C VAL A 76 20.38 -16.38 23.86
N ASP A 77 19.30 -16.77 24.52
CA ASP A 77 19.03 -18.15 24.91
C ASP A 77 18.51 -18.92 23.69
N ILE A 78 19.25 -19.96 23.30
CA ILE A 78 19.06 -20.71 22.05
C ILE A 78 19.28 -22.20 22.28
N GLU A 79 18.33 -22.98 21.79
CA GLU A 79 18.35 -24.44 21.74
C GLU A 79 18.43 -24.90 20.28
N VAL A 80 19.24 -25.92 19.97
CA VAL A 80 19.34 -26.46 18.61
C VAL A 80 18.28 -27.54 18.43
N LEU A 81 17.38 -27.36 17.45
CA LEU A 81 16.31 -28.32 17.15
C LEU A 81 16.76 -29.39 16.16
N GLU A 82 17.37 -28.97 15.05
CA GLU A 82 17.82 -29.88 13.99
C GLU A 82 19.05 -29.31 13.27
N PHE A 83 19.99 -30.17 12.88
CA PHE A 83 21.14 -29.80 12.06
C PHE A 83 21.50 -30.94 11.09
N ASN A 84 20.96 -30.89 9.88
CA ASN A 84 21.25 -31.85 8.82
C ASN A 84 21.39 -31.10 7.49
N CYS A 85 22.41 -31.39 6.68
CA CYS A 85 22.66 -30.61 5.46
C CYS A 85 21.49 -30.79 4.46
N PRO A 86 20.65 -29.76 4.19
CA PRO A 86 21.03 -28.33 4.10
C PRO A 86 20.32 -27.35 5.08
N ILE A 87 19.88 -27.83 6.24
CA ILE A 87 19.10 -27.11 7.27
C ILE A 87 19.90 -27.00 8.57
N ILE A 88 19.79 -25.84 9.24
CA ILE A 88 20.02 -25.70 10.69
C ILE A 88 18.81 -24.99 11.29
N ALA A 89 18.07 -25.67 12.17
CA ALA A 89 16.92 -25.14 12.89
C ALA A 89 17.27 -24.94 14.38
N ILE A 90 16.95 -23.76 14.91
CA ILE A 90 17.17 -23.40 16.31
C ILE A 90 15.90 -22.79 16.91
N ARG A 91 15.64 -23.05 18.19
CA ARG A 91 14.60 -22.38 19.00
C ARG A 91 15.26 -21.25 19.79
N ILE A 92 14.70 -20.06 19.67
CA ILE A 92 15.19 -18.82 20.29
C ILE A 92 14.17 -18.37 21.33
N LYS A 93 14.65 -18.05 22.54
CA LYS A 93 13.85 -17.44 23.60
C LYS A 93 14.11 -15.93 23.63
N ASP A 94 13.27 -15.16 22.94
CA ASP A 94 13.25 -13.68 23.01
C ASP A 94 12.33 -13.26 24.17
N CYS A 95 12.52 -12.08 24.76
CA CYS A 95 12.09 -11.74 26.13
C CYS A 95 10.59 -11.91 26.47
N ALA A 96 9.71 -12.09 25.48
CA ALA A 96 8.27 -12.31 25.66
C ALA A 96 7.72 -13.52 24.87
N VAL A 97 8.50 -14.13 23.95
CA VAL A 97 8.04 -15.19 23.04
C VAL A 97 9.19 -16.12 22.66
N SER A 98 9.01 -17.44 22.84
CA SER A 98 9.86 -18.46 22.24
C SER A 98 9.46 -18.73 20.79
N TRP A 99 10.43 -18.82 19.88
CA TRP A 99 10.17 -18.98 18.45
C TRP A 99 11.34 -19.62 17.69
N SER A 100 11.09 -20.25 16.54
CA SER A 100 12.09 -21.03 15.82
C SER A 100 12.66 -20.32 14.58
N LEU A 101 13.99 -20.28 14.45
CA LEU A 101 14.71 -19.82 13.27
C LEU A 101 15.27 -21.00 12.49
N VAL A 102 14.95 -21.09 11.20
CA VAL A 102 15.48 -22.09 10.28
C VAL A 102 16.41 -21.43 9.26
N GLY A 103 17.67 -21.82 9.21
CA GLY A 103 18.60 -21.46 8.15
C GLY A 103 18.67 -22.56 7.09
N PHE A 104 18.36 -22.24 5.82
CA PHE A 104 18.24 -23.23 4.75
C PHE A 104 19.09 -22.90 3.52
N TYR A 105 19.76 -23.91 2.95
CA TYR A 105 20.57 -23.79 1.73
C TYR A 105 20.20 -24.85 0.66
N GLY A 106 19.03 -24.69 0.04
CA GLY A 106 18.52 -25.63 -0.97
C GLY A 106 19.43 -25.80 -2.21
N PRO A 107 19.43 -27.00 -2.84
CA PRO A 107 20.39 -27.38 -3.87
C PRO A 107 20.34 -26.52 -5.15
N PRO A 108 21.47 -26.35 -5.86
CA PRO A 108 21.52 -25.55 -7.09
C PRO A 108 20.77 -26.20 -8.26
N GLN A 109 20.80 -27.53 -8.41
CA GLN A 109 20.18 -28.27 -9.53
C GLN A 109 18.65 -28.28 -9.41
N LYS A 110 17.94 -27.86 -10.47
CA LYS A 110 16.46 -27.78 -10.49
C LYS A 110 15.79 -29.11 -10.11
N THR A 111 16.27 -30.22 -10.68
CA THR A 111 15.74 -31.58 -10.45
C THR A 111 15.83 -32.09 -9.00
N LYS A 112 16.67 -31.47 -8.15
CA LYS A 112 16.78 -31.83 -6.73
C LYS A 112 16.02 -30.87 -5.81
N ARG A 113 15.50 -29.73 -6.33
CA ARG A 113 14.83 -28.73 -5.49
C ARG A 113 13.50 -29.23 -4.97
N ASP A 114 12.70 -29.86 -5.81
CA ASP A 114 11.29 -30.14 -5.50
C ASP A 114 11.18 -31.09 -4.29
N LYS A 115 12.01 -32.14 -4.24
CA LYS A 115 12.12 -33.00 -3.05
C LYS A 115 12.57 -32.21 -1.81
N THR A 116 13.65 -31.43 -1.89
CA THR A 116 14.14 -30.66 -0.74
C THR A 116 13.14 -29.58 -0.27
N TRP A 117 12.26 -29.09 -1.15
CA TRP A 117 11.15 -28.21 -0.76
C TRP A 117 10.07 -28.95 0.01
N VAL A 118 9.70 -30.17 -0.40
CA VAL A 118 8.78 -31.03 0.36
C VAL A 118 9.36 -31.38 1.73
N ASP A 119 10.63 -31.78 1.78
CA ASP A 119 11.34 -32.08 3.04
C ASP A 119 11.36 -30.86 3.98
N LEU A 120 11.65 -29.67 3.46
CA LEU A 120 11.61 -28.41 4.23
C LEU A 120 10.19 -28.04 4.68
N HIS A 121 9.17 -28.29 3.86
CA HIS A 121 7.78 -27.98 4.18
C HIS A 121 7.29 -28.81 5.37
N ALA A 122 7.52 -30.13 5.31
CA ALA A 122 7.18 -31.06 6.40
C ALA A 122 7.85 -30.66 7.73
N LEU A 123 9.13 -30.25 7.69
CA LEU A 123 9.81 -29.71 8.87
C LEU A 123 9.13 -28.44 9.40
N LEU A 124 8.82 -27.47 8.54
CA LEU A 124 8.19 -26.21 8.94
C LEU A 124 6.77 -26.42 9.48
N GLU A 125 6.05 -27.44 9.03
CA GLU A 125 4.76 -27.84 9.60
C GLU A 125 4.90 -28.56 10.96
N SER A 126 5.97 -29.32 11.16
CA SER A 126 6.22 -30.02 12.44
C SER A 126 6.70 -29.10 13.58
N ILE A 127 7.12 -27.86 13.29
CA ILE A 127 7.56 -26.90 14.30
C ILE A 127 6.35 -26.22 14.96
N PRO A 128 6.07 -26.45 16.26
CA PRO A 128 4.96 -25.81 16.95
C PRO A 128 5.23 -24.32 17.20
N GLY A 129 4.20 -23.49 17.03
CA GLY A 129 4.24 -22.07 17.36
C GLY A 129 5.00 -21.20 16.36
N PRO A 130 5.43 -19.99 16.75
CA PRO A 130 6.06 -19.01 15.86
C PRO A 130 7.36 -19.51 15.21
N TRP A 131 7.47 -19.45 13.87
CA TRP A 131 8.72 -19.75 13.16
C TRP A 131 9.02 -18.80 11.99
N MET A 132 10.32 -18.70 11.67
CA MET A 132 10.85 -18.00 10.49
C MET A 132 11.98 -18.79 9.82
N CYS A 133 11.93 -18.95 8.50
CA CYS A 133 12.94 -19.59 7.66
C CYS A 133 13.68 -18.55 6.80
N CYS A 134 15.01 -18.52 6.89
CA CYS A 134 15.90 -17.79 5.99
C CYS A 134 16.24 -18.67 4.78
N ASN A 135 15.68 -18.32 3.62
CA ASN A 135 15.78 -19.07 2.39
C ASN A 135 16.67 -18.36 1.35
N ARG A 136 17.29 -19.17 0.50
CA ARG A 136 18.37 -18.87 -0.45
C ARG A 136 18.07 -17.68 -1.36
N PHE A 137 19.19 -17.09 -1.81
CA PHE A 137 19.61 -16.71 -3.17
C PHE A 137 19.75 -15.17 -3.29
N THR A 138 20.82 -14.61 -3.83
CA THR A 138 20.75 -13.29 -4.51
C THR A 138 21.56 -13.39 -5.77
N TRP A 139 21.21 -12.61 -6.80
CA TRP A 139 21.99 -12.71 -8.01
C TRP A 139 21.92 -11.49 -8.91
N SER A 140 23.08 -11.10 -9.42
CA SER A 140 23.25 -10.09 -10.47
C SER A 140 24.32 -10.56 -11.45
N LYS A 141 24.03 -10.50 -12.75
CA LYS A 141 24.95 -10.98 -13.80
C LYS A 141 26.21 -10.12 -14.01
N ARG A 142 26.42 -9.06 -13.23
CA ARG A 142 27.55 -8.10 -13.31
C ARG A 142 27.87 -7.65 -14.77
N ARG A 143 26.84 -7.37 -15.58
CA ARG A 143 26.96 -6.74 -16.90
C ARG A 143 26.25 -5.38 -16.88
N TRP A 144 26.83 -4.37 -17.54
CA TRP A 144 26.24 -3.03 -17.64
C TRP A 144 25.09 -2.99 -18.66
N GLY A 145 24.16 -2.05 -18.49
CA GLY A 145 23.11 -1.74 -19.48
C GLY A 145 21.99 -2.77 -19.56
N ARG A 146 21.36 -2.92 -20.73
CA ARG A 146 20.20 -3.79 -20.97
C ARG A 146 20.45 -5.29 -20.70
N ASN A 147 21.71 -5.69 -20.49
CA ASN A 147 22.11 -7.05 -20.14
C ASN A 147 22.23 -7.32 -18.62
N SER A 148 21.92 -6.33 -17.77
CA SER A 148 21.90 -6.43 -16.30
C SER A 148 20.67 -7.21 -15.79
N ILE A 149 20.72 -8.54 -15.81
CA ILE A 149 19.73 -9.36 -15.07
C ILE A 149 20.04 -9.30 -13.57
N ARG A 150 19.04 -8.90 -12.76
CA ARG A 150 19.04 -8.92 -11.29
C ARG A 150 17.84 -9.72 -10.82
N GLU A 151 18.03 -10.75 -10.02
CA GLU A 151 16.94 -11.59 -9.51
C GLU A 151 16.79 -11.41 -7.98
N ARG A 152 15.58 -11.09 -7.51
CA ARG A 152 15.26 -10.93 -6.08
C ARG A 152 14.76 -12.25 -5.50
N LEU A 153 15.53 -12.74 -4.56
CA LEU A 153 15.69 -14.16 -4.45
C LEU A 153 15.77 -14.57 -2.95
N ASP A 154 16.53 -13.83 -2.10
CA ASP A 154 16.78 -14.10 -0.66
C ASP A 154 15.57 -13.66 0.15
N ARG A 155 15.05 -14.58 0.96
CA ARG A 155 13.72 -14.43 1.57
C ARG A 155 13.73 -14.88 3.03
N GLY A 156 13.27 -14.01 3.90
CA GLY A 156 12.65 -14.44 5.16
C GLY A 156 11.21 -14.89 4.88
N ILE A 157 10.90 -16.14 5.16
CA ILE A 157 9.55 -16.72 5.17
C ILE A 157 9.19 -16.89 6.65
N ALA A 158 7.96 -16.60 7.06
CA ALA A 158 7.54 -16.80 8.46
C ALA A 158 6.08 -17.22 8.51
N ASN A 159 5.70 -17.97 9.53
CA ASN A 159 4.28 -18.31 9.75
C ASN A 159 3.50 -17.12 10.34
N ILE A 160 2.18 -17.29 10.38
CA ILE A 160 1.24 -16.28 10.87
C ILE A 160 1.56 -15.89 12.31
N ASP A 161 1.81 -16.87 13.18
CA ASP A 161 2.05 -16.63 14.61
C ASP A 161 3.34 -15.85 14.85
N TRP A 162 4.42 -16.10 14.09
CA TRP A 162 5.61 -15.26 14.10
C TRP A 162 5.34 -13.84 13.63
N ARG A 163 4.50 -13.67 12.60
CA ARG A 163 4.14 -12.33 12.11
C ARG A 163 3.23 -11.55 13.06
N LEU A 164 2.46 -12.25 13.90
CA LEU A 164 1.66 -11.67 14.99
C LEU A 164 2.52 -11.33 16.22
N ALA A 165 3.49 -12.16 16.57
CA ALA A 165 4.47 -11.90 17.62
C ALA A 165 5.40 -10.72 17.28
N PHE A 166 5.84 -10.62 16.02
CA PHE A 166 6.74 -9.57 15.55
C PHE A 166 6.10 -8.72 14.42
N PRO A 167 5.02 -7.96 14.70
CA PRO A 167 4.27 -7.21 13.69
C PRO A 167 5.06 -6.03 13.12
N ARG A 168 6.15 -5.63 13.80
CA ARG A 168 7.10 -4.59 13.38
C ARG A 168 8.35 -5.15 12.71
N ALA A 169 8.48 -6.46 12.53
CA ALA A 169 9.70 -7.04 11.95
C ALA A 169 9.94 -6.54 10.52
N VAL A 170 11.18 -6.11 10.25
CA VAL A 170 11.64 -5.59 8.97
C VAL A 170 12.81 -6.43 8.46
N VAL A 171 12.90 -6.57 7.14
CA VAL A 171 13.99 -7.24 6.43
C VAL A 171 14.70 -6.21 5.55
N TYR A 172 15.98 -5.97 5.84
CA TYR A 172 16.86 -5.07 5.10
C TYR A 172 17.77 -5.90 4.18
N HIS A 173 18.01 -5.39 2.96
CA HIS A 173 19.01 -5.91 2.04
C HIS A 173 20.23 -4.99 2.12
N LEU A 174 21.35 -5.49 2.65
CA LEU A 174 22.55 -4.70 2.90
C LEU A 174 23.43 -4.60 1.65
N GLY A 175 24.16 -3.48 1.50
CA GLY A 175 25.02 -3.25 0.34
C GLY A 175 26.12 -4.30 0.18
N ALA A 176 26.30 -4.81 -1.04
CA ALA A 176 27.30 -5.84 -1.36
C ALA A 176 28.72 -5.25 -1.46
N LEU A 177 29.51 -5.38 -0.39
CA LEU A 177 30.91 -5.01 -0.35
C LEU A 177 31.80 -6.06 -1.06
N ASN A 178 31.79 -6.05 -2.39
CA ASN A 178 32.61 -6.84 -3.33
C ASN A 178 32.14 -8.26 -3.70
N LEU A 179 31.10 -8.83 -3.09
CA LEU A 179 30.46 -10.09 -3.53
C LEU A 179 29.24 -9.84 -4.45
N ASP A 180 28.70 -10.88 -5.06
CA ASP A 180 27.50 -10.83 -5.91
C ASP A 180 26.20 -11.25 -5.17
N HIS A 181 26.29 -11.33 -3.84
CA HIS A 181 25.20 -11.53 -2.89
C HIS A 181 25.14 -10.40 -1.86
N CYS A 182 23.93 -9.91 -1.58
CA CYS A 182 23.67 -8.92 -0.53
C CYS A 182 23.34 -9.64 0.79
N PRO A 183 23.94 -9.25 1.94
CA PRO A 183 23.50 -9.76 3.24
C PRO A 183 22.05 -9.38 3.54
N LEU A 184 21.31 -10.30 4.15
CA LEU A 184 19.93 -10.13 4.58
C LEU A 184 19.90 -9.89 6.09
N LEU A 185 19.52 -8.69 6.53
CA LEU A 185 19.38 -8.37 7.95
C LEU A 185 17.90 -8.33 8.34
N ILE A 186 17.53 -9.11 9.35
CA ILE A 186 16.18 -9.15 9.90
C ILE A 186 16.23 -8.50 11.28
N ASP A 187 15.44 -7.45 11.50
CA ASP A 187 15.25 -6.84 12.83
C ASP A 187 13.82 -7.14 13.29
N THR A 188 13.68 -7.88 14.39
CA THR A 188 12.35 -8.26 14.94
C THR A 188 11.67 -7.10 15.67
N ASN A 189 12.44 -6.11 16.14
CA ASN A 189 11.91 -4.94 16.83
C ASN A 189 12.79 -3.70 16.52
N PRO A 190 12.70 -3.16 15.29
CA PRO A 190 13.51 -2.02 14.90
C PRO A 190 13.16 -0.79 15.75
N LYS A 191 14.19 -0.16 16.33
CA LYS A 191 14.05 1.13 17.02
C LYS A 191 13.60 2.19 16.02
N GLU A 192 12.32 2.57 16.06
CA GLU A 192 11.82 3.73 15.34
C GLU A 192 11.92 4.96 16.24
N ALA A 193 12.30 6.10 15.65
CA ALA A 193 11.93 7.39 16.22
C ALA A 193 10.40 7.44 16.30
N PHE A 194 9.85 7.59 17.51
CA PHE A 194 8.42 7.68 17.71
C PHE A 194 7.90 8.96 17.03
N PHE A 195 7.26 8.80 15.87
CA PHE A 195 6.44 9.87 15.30
C PHE A 195 5.01 9.71 15.81
N PRO A 196 4.36 10.80 16.28
CA PRO A 196 2.98 10.74 16.71
C PRO A 196 2.11 10.24 15.56
N ARG A 197 1.21 9.30 15.88
CA ARG A 197 0.18 8.85 14.93
C ARG A 197 -0.97 9.87 14.95
N PRO A 198 -1.63 10.13 13.81
CA PRO A 198 -2.83 10.96 13.80
C PRO A 198 -3.89 10.34 14.70
N PHE A 199 -4.60 11.18 15.45
CA PHE A 199 -5.81 10.78 16.16
C PHE A 199 -6.84 10.23 15.16
N ARG A 200 -7.57 9.19 15.57
CA ARG A 200 -8.67 8.62 14.79
C ARG A 200 -9.78 8.26 15.74
N PHE A 201 -10.99 8.74 15.46
CA PHE A 201 -12.18 8.36 16.20
C PHE A 201 -12.49 6.87 15.97
N GLU A 202 -12.37 6.04 17.00
CA GLU A 202 -12.78 4.64 16.95
C GLU A 202 -14.28 4.55 17.24
N ALA A 203 -15.05 3.91 16.35
CA ALA A 203 -16.51 3.86 16.44
C ALA A 203 -17.04 3.15 17.71
N VAL A 204 -16.17 2.44 18.43
CA VAL A 204 -16.48 1.83 19.73
C VAL A 204 -16.67 2.88 20.83
N TRP A 205 -16.03 4.05 20.74
CA TRP A 205 -16.17 5.15 21.72
C TRP A 205 -17.57 5.77 21.73
N ALA A 206 -18.29 5.69 20.61
CA ALA A 206 -19.69 6.10 20.54
C ALA A 206 -20.67 5.07 21.16
N LYS A 207 -20.18 3.87 21.53
CA LYS A 207 -21.01 2.77 22.07
C LYS A 207 -20.79 2.49 23.55
N ASP A 208 -19.56 2.65 24.06
CA ASP A 208 -19.24 2.37 25.46
C ASP A 208 -18.12 3.32 25.94
N PRO A 209 -18.40 4.23 26.91
CA PRO A 209 -17.42 5.18 27.44
C PRO A 209 -16.19 4.53 28.08
N ARG A 210 -16.26 3.26 28.50
CA ARG A 210 -15.20 2.56 29.24
C ARG A 210 -14.05 2.07 28.34
N CYS A 211 -14.12 2.26 27.03
CA CYS A 211 -13.20 1.66 26.04
C CYS A 211 -11.73 2.16 26.07
N TYR A 212 -11.33 2.93 27.09
CA TYR A 212 -9.94 3.37 27.26
C TYR A 212 -9.07 2.33 27.97
N ASP A 213 -9.66 1.48 28.84
CA ASP A 213 -8.93 0.51 29.66
C ASP A 213 -8.92 -0.89 29.02
N VAL A 214 -7.78 -1.34 28.49
CA VAL A 214 -7.68 -2.67 27.85
C VAL A 214 -7.50 -3.78 28.91
N LYS A 215 -8.61 -4.22 29.51
CA LYS A 215 -8.64 -5.29 30.53
C LYS A 215 -8.38 -6.72 30.03
N ILE A 216 -8.21 -6.93 28.73
CA ILE A 216 -8.18 -8.30 28.14
C ILE A 216 -7.09 -9.18 28.74
N LEU A 217 -5.86 -8.65 28.91
CA LEU A 217 -4.76 -9.44 29.48
C LEU A 217 -5.04 -9.84 30.93
N GLU A 218 -5.56 -8.90 31.73
CA GLU A 218 -5.96 -9.13 33.12
C GLU A 218 -7.07 -10.19 33.22
N LEU A 219 -8.12 -10.06 32.41
CA LEU A 219 -9.24 -11.02 32.38
C LEU A 219 -8.82 -12.41 31.90
N THR A 220 -7.94 -12.52 30.90
CA THR A 220 -7.39 -13.81 30.46
C THR A 220 -6.56 -14.47 31.57
N THR A 221 -5.65 -13.74 32.22
CA THR A 221 -4.85 -14.29 33.33
C THR A 221 -5.71 -14.64 34.56
N ASN A 222 -6.80 -13.90 34.82
CA ASN A 222 -7.73 -14.25 35.89
C ASN A 222 -8.58 -15.47 35.55
N LEU A 223 -8.99 -15.65 34.28
CA LEU A 223 -9.66 -16.86 33.80
C LEU A 223 -8.77 -18.10 33.96
N GLU A 224 -7.50 -18.02 33.54
CA GLU A 224 -6.51 -19.10 33.70
C GLU A 224 -6.33 -19.51 35.17
N LYS A 225 -6.29 -18.54 36.10
CA LYS A 225 -6.22 -18.81 37.54
C LYS A 225 -7.44 -19.56 38.07
N VAL A 226 -8.65 -19.16 37.66
CA VAL A 226 -9.90 -19.81 38.08
C VAL A 226 -9.98 -21.23 37.51
N GLN A 227 -9.63 -21.42 36.23
CA GLN A 227 -9.60 -22.73 35.56
C GLN A 227 -8.53 -23.68 36.12
N SER A 228 -7.46 -23.15 36.74
CA SER A 228 -6.45 -23.95 37.46
C SER A 228 -6.82 -24.29 38.91
N GLY A 229 -7.97 -23.82 39.40
CA GLY A 229 -8.47 -24.07 40.76
C GLY A 229 -9.25 -25.38 40.91
N SER A 230 -9.76 -25.63 42.12
CA SER A 230 -10.71 -26.71 42.36
C SER A 230 -12.07 -26.39 41.72
N HIS A 231 -12.77 -27.43 41.23
CA HIS A 231 -14.11 -27.26 40.67
C HIS A 231 -15.11 -27.02 41.81
N SER A 232 -15.78 -25.87 41.78
CA SER A 232 -16.84 -25.47 42.72
C SER A 232 -17.85 -24.57 42.03
N ASP A 233 -19.10 -24.54 42.50
CA ASP A 233 -20.14 -23.67 41.92
C ASP A 233 -19.77 -22.18 42.01
N THR A 234 -18.99 -21.78 43.01
CA THR A 234 -18.44 -20.44 43.14
C THR A 234 -17.44 -20.12 42.02
N ASN A 235 -16.56 -21.05 41.68
CA ASN A 235 -15.58 -20.88 40.61
C ASN A 235 -16.25 -20.94 39.23
N THR A 236 -17.24 -21.81 39.02
CA THR A 236 -18.05 -21.88 37.78
C THR A 236 -18.79 -20.56 37.51
N ASN A 237 -19.38 -19.96 38.54
CA ASN A 237 -20.06 -18.67 38.41
C ASN A 237 -19.08 -17.51 38.14
N LEU A 238 -17.90 -17.53 38.79
CA LEU A 238 -16.84 -16.55 38.55
C LEU A 238 -16.25 -16.66 37.14
N GLU A 239 -16.02 -17.89 36.66
CA GLU A 239 -15.59 -18.17 35.28
C GLU A 239 -16.60 -17.60 34.27
N ASN A 240 -17.89 -17.92 34.42
CA ASN A 240 -18.93 -17.41 33.52
C ASN A 240 -18.96 -15.87 33.49
N SER A 241 -18.81 -15.21 34.64
CA SER A 241 -18.75 -13.75 34.74
C SER A 241 -17.53 -13.17 33.98
N ILE A 242 -16.34 -13.72 34.21
CA ILE A 242 -15.10 -13.31 33.53
C ILE A 242 -15.19 -13.58 32.02
N GLN A 243 -15.74 -14.71 31.59
CA GLN A 243 -15.94 -15.03 30.18
C GLN A 243 -16.91 -14.03 29.50
N VAL A 244 -18.01 -13.64 30.17
CA VAL A 244 -18.94 -12.63 29.63
C VAL A 244 -18.26 -11.27 29.48
N GLU A 245 -17.49 -10.81 30.48
CA GLU A 245 -16.76 -9.54 30.38
C GLU A 245 -15.70 -9.59 29.25
N LEU A 246 -14.91 -10.68 29.21
CA LEU A 246 -13.87 -10.92 28.20
C LEU A 246 -14.46 -10.95 26.77
N ASN A 247 -15.57 -11.65 26.55
CA ASN A 247 -16.27 -11.66 25.27
C ASN A 247 -16.73 -10.26 24.85
N GLY A 248 -17.24 -9.45 25.81
CA GLY A 248 -17.56 -8.05 25.57
C GLY A 248 -16.34 -7.23 25.13
N TRP A 249 -15.18 -7.42 25.77
CA TRP A 249 -13.93 -6.75 25.38
C TRP A 249 -13.38 -7.21 24.03
N LEU A 250 -13.51 -8.49 23.69
CA LEU A 250 -13.11 -9.02 22.38
C LEU A 250 -13.98 -8.43 21.24
N ALA A 251 -15.30 -8.30 21.44
CA ALA A 251 -16.21 -7.66 20.48
C ALA A 251 -15.93 -6.15 20.29
N ARG A 252 -15.48 -5.46 21.35
CA ARG A 252 -14.99 -4.07 21.28
C ARG A 252 -13.74 -3.97 20.39
N LEU A 253 -12.75 -4.84 20.61
CA LEU A 253 -11.54 -4.90 19.77
C LEU A 253 -11.85 -5.25 18.31
N GLU A 254 -12.78 -6.17 18.06
CA GLU A 254 -13.19 -6.53 16.69
C GLU A 254 -13.73 -5.32 15.92
N THR A 255 -14.58 -4.50 16.56
CA THR A 255 -15.09 -3.26 15.97
C THR A 255 -13.96 -2.32 15.55
N VAL A 256 -12.93 -2.19 16.38
CA VAL A 256 -11.72 -1.40 16.12
C VAL A 256 -10.89 -1.99 14.96
N TRP A 257 -10.68 -3.30 14.92
CA TRP A 257 -9.91 -3.96 13.85
C TRP A 257 -10.63 -3.96 12.51
N ARG A 258 -11.96 -4.11 12.50
CA ARG A 258 -12.82 -3.94 11.31
C ARG A 258 -12.73 -2.52 10.75
N GLN A 259 -12.77 -1.50 11.61
CA GLN A 259 -12.56 -0.11 11.18
C GLN A 259 -11.15 0.12 10.61
N LYS A 260 -10.14 -0.52 11.19
CA LYS A 260 -8.72 -0.42 10.74
C LYS A 260 -8.44 -1.18 9.45
N SER A 261 -9.10 -2.30 9.18
CA SER A 261 -8.95 -3.08 7.95
C SER A 261 -9.58 -2.37 6.74
N ARG A 262 -10.70 -1.67 6.96
CA ARG A 262 -11.59 -1.08 5.92
C ARG A 262 -12.26 -2.10 5.00
N GLU A 263 -12.36 -3.36 5.43
CA GLU A 263 -13.12 -4.40 4.72
C GLU A 263 -14.62 -4.21 5.00
N THR A 264 -15.43 -3.97 3.95
CA THR A 264 -16.86 -3.61 4.07
C THR A 264 -17.82 -4.74 3.70
N TRP A 265 -17.32 -5.90 3.29
CA TRP A 265 -18.13 -7.02 2.77
C TRP A 265 -18.48 -8.06 3.83
N LEU A 266 -17.82 -8.07 4.99
CA LEU A 266 -18.17 -8.95 6.10
C LEU A 266 -19.41 -8.40 6.82
N LYS A 267 -20.55 -9.06 6.63
CA LYS A 267 -21.84 -8.69 7.26
C LYS A 267 -22.11 -9.42 8.57
N GLU A 268 -21.75 -10.71 8.63
CA GLU A 268 -21.87 -11.57 9.81
C GLU A 268 -20.57 -11.48 10.64
N GLY A 269 -20.70 -11.45 11.97
CA GLY A 269 -19.56 -11.21 12.88
C GLY A 269 -18.63 -12.42 13.00
N ASP A 270 -17.38 -12.27 12.56
CA ASP A 270 -16.33 -13.28 12.73
C ASP A 270 -15.33 -12.81 13.80
N ARG A 271 -15.28 -13.54 14.93
CA ARG A 271 -14.57 -13.16 16.17
C ARG A 271 -13.14 -12.71 15.88
N ASN A 272 -12.80 -11.44 16.15
CA ASN A 272 -11.48 -10.80 15.99
C ASN A 272 -10.40 -11.68 15.32
N SER A 273 -10.61 -12.02 14.05
CA SER A 273 -9.92 -13.17 13.48
C SER A 273 -8.52 -12.80 13.01
N ARG A 274 -7.60 -13.77 13.03
CA ARG A 274 -6.21 -13.63 12.52
C ARG A 274 -6.21 -12.96 11.12
N PHE A 275 -7.25 -13.18 10.33
CA PHE A 275 -7.57 -12.50 9.08
C PHE A 275 -7.50 -10.97 9.11
N PHE A 276 -8.14 -10.29 10.08
CA PHE A 276 -8.18 -8.82 10.13
C PHE A 276 -6.81 -8.22 10.48
N HIS A 277 -6.11 -8.86 11.42
CA HIS A 277 -4.73 -8.52 11.77
C HIS A 277 -3.80 -8.71 10.55
N LEU A 278 -3.87 -9.86 9.88
CA LEU A 278 -3.08 -10.15 8.67
C LEU A 278 -3.38 -9.18 7.53
N SER A 279 -4.65 -8.92 7.22
CA SER A 279 -5.06 -7.98 6.17
C SER A 279 -4.54 -6.56 6.44
N THR A 280 -4.55 -6.14 7.71
CA THR A 280 -3.95 -4.87 8.14
C THR A 280 -2.43 -4.86 7.96
N ILE A 281 -1.73 -5.95 8.30
CA ILE A 281 -0.27 -6.07 8.14
C ILE A 281 0.15 -6.10 6.67
N ILE A 282 -0.56 -6.87 5.83
CA ILE A 282 -0.34 -6.94 4.38
C ILE A 282 -0.56 -5.56 3.75
N ARG A 283 -1.66 -4.89 4.09
CA ARG A 283 -1.95 -3.52 3.61
C ARG A 283 -0.88 -2.51 4.04
N ARG A 284 -0.37 -2.59 5.27
CA ARG A 284 0.74 -1.73 5.73
C ARG A 284 2.02 -1.96 4.94
N LYS A 285 2.35 -3.21 4.58
CA LYS A 285 3.54 -3.57 3.78
C LYS A 285 3.38 -3.24 2.30
N HIS A 286 2.19 -3.39 1.72
CA HIS A 286 1.92 -2.98 0.35
C HIS A 286 2.03 -1.45 0.19
N ASN A 287 1.62 -0.71 1.21
CA ASN A 287 1.63 0.76 1.21
C ASN A 287 2.89 1.36 1.86
N SER A 288 3.94 0.58 2.13
CA SER A 288 5.21 1.11 2.64
C SER A 288 6.11 1.55 1.50
N ILE A 289 6.53 2.81 1.55
CA ILE A 289 7.53 3.39 0.66
C ILE A 289 8.90 3.00 1.23
N ASP A 290 9.50 1.98 0.63
CA ASP A 290 10.82 1.44 1.03
C ASP A 290 11.98 2.22 0.38
N ALA A 291 11.77 2.79 -0.81
CA ALA A 291 12.74 3.64 -1.51
C ALA A 291 12.04 4.59 -2.49
N ILE A 292 12.67 5.73 -2.79
CA ILE A 292 12.28 6.69 -3.83
C ILE A 292 13.46 6.84 -4.79
N LYS A 293 13.19 7.00 -6.09
CA LYS A 293 14.21 7.28 -7.10
C LYS A 293 14.16 8.75 -7.50
N TYR A 294 15.31 9.42 -7.55
CA TYR A 294 15.46 10.77 -8.09
C TYR A 294 15.38 10.76 -9.62
N ASP A 295 15.05 11.92 -10.18
CA ASP A 295 14.96 12.17 -11.63
C ASP A 295 16.29 11.83 -12.35
N PHE A 296 17.43 12.15 -11.72
CA PHE A 296 18.78 11.87 -12.23
C PHE A 296 19.25 10.41 -12.08
N GLY A 297 18.49 9.53 -11.42
CA GLY A 297 18.80 8.10 -11.38
C GLY A 297 19.02 7.49 -9.98
N ASP A 298 19.43 8.32 -9.02
CA ASP A 298 19.82 7.89 -7.67
C ASP A 298 18.65 7.43 -6.79
N TRP A 299 18.93 6.67 -5.73
CA TRP A 299 17.90 6.08 -4.86
C TRP A 299 18.02 6.56 -3.41
N ILE A 300 16.95 7.17 -2.91
CA ILE A 300 16.74 7.44 -1.49
C ILE A 300 16.19 6.16 -0.83
N ILE A 301 16.93 5.61 0.14
CA ILE A 301 16.54 4.40 0.89
C ILE A 301 16.35 4.70 2.39
N SER A 302 16.92 5.80 2.89
CA SER A 302 16.73 6.23 4.28
C SER A 302 15.31 6.71 4.51
N LYS A 303 14.60 6.12 5.49
CA LYS A 303 13.26 6.57 5.93
C LYS A 303 13.21 8.08 6.27
N SER A 304 14.31 8.65 6.78
CA SER A 304 14.40 10.07 7.14
C SER A 304 14.51 10.97 5.90
N GLU A 305 15.32 10.57 4.93
CA GLU A 305 15.50 11.30 3.66
C GLU A 305 14.25 11.19 2.78
N ILE A 306 13.63 9.99 2.69
CA ILE A 306 12.32 9.78 2.06
C ILE A 306 11.30 10.76 2.64
N LYS A 307 11.26 10.90 3.98
CA LYS A 307 10.37 11.85 4.66
C LYS A 307 10.67 13.30 4.31
N LYS A 308 11.94 13.73 4.33
CA LYS A 308 12.33 15.10 3.95
C LYS A 308 12.00 15.41 2.48
N PHE A 309 12.36 14.52 1.57
CA PHE A 309 12.13 14.67 0.13
C PHE A 309 10.64 14.81 -0.20
N VAL A 310 9.81 13.92 0.33
CA VAL A 310 8.35 13.98 0.13
C VAL A 310 7.77 15.26 0.72
N VAL A 311 8.18 15.68 1.93
CA VAL A 311 7.71 16.95 2.51
C VAL A 311 8.10 18.15 1.65
N SER A 312 9.35 18.23 1.17
CA SER A 312 9.80 19.30 0.27
C SER A 312 8.92 19.35 -0.99
N LYS A 313 8.82 18.23 -1.73
CA LYS A 313 8.05 18.17 -2.98
C LYS A 313 6.58 18.53 -2.81
N PHE A 314 5.98 18.24 -1.66
CA PHE A 314 4.59 18.63 -1.36
C PHE A 314 4.47 20.09 -0.88
N ILE A 315 5.49 20.66 -0.24
CA ILE A 315 5.55 22.11 0.01
C ILE A 315 5.63 22.84 -1.33
N ASP A 316 6.55 22.43 -2.21
CA ASP A 316 6.72 23.01 -3.54
C ASP A 316 5.39 22.96 -4.33
N LEU A 317 4.74 21.80 -4.39
CA LEU A 317 3.46 21.58 -5.09
C LEU A 317 2.27 22.38 -4.53
N PHE A 318 2.27 22.68 -3.24
CA PHE A 318 1.20 23.43 -2.56
C PHE A 318 1.56 24.90 -2.28
N THR A 319 2.70 25.36 -2.82
CA THR A 319 3.10 26.78 -2.86
C THR A 319 2.42 27.45 -4.05
N GLU A 320 2.02 28.70 -3.89
CA GLU A 320 1.36 29.50 -4.93
C GLU A 320 2.34 29.88 -6.04
N GLU A 321 1.84 29.84 -7.27
CA GLU A 321 2.56 30.29 -8.46
C GLU A 321 1.81 31.50 -9.04
N PRO A 322 2.51 32.49 -9.63
CA PRO A 322 1.85 33.67 -10.21
C PRO A 322 0.89 33.26 -11.32
N ILE A 323 -0.39 33.61 -11.15
CA ILE A 323 -1.46 33.28 -12.11
C ILE A 323 -1.43 34.30 -13.26
N SER A 324 -1.28 33.79 -14.48
CA SER A 324 -1.54 34.55 -15.70
C SER A 324 -2.84 34.06 -16.32
N PHE A 325 -3.84 34.93 -16.45
CA PHE A 325 -5.10 34.57 -17.12
C PHE A 325 -4.86 34.48 -18.63
N PRO A 326 -5.16 33.33 -19.27
CA PRO A 326 -4.89 33.16 -20.68
C PRO A 326 -5.88 33.96 -21.54
N SER A 327 -5.34 34.68 -22.53
CA SER A 327 -6.12 35.49 -23.46
C SER A 327 -7.13 34.63 -24.23
N GLY A 328 -8.42 34.99 -24.15
CA GLY A 328 -9.50 34.32 -24.87
C GLY A 328 -10.32 33.33 -24.03
N LEU A 329 -10.02 33.16 -22.74
CA LEU A 329 -10.80 32.34 -21.82
C LEU A 329 -12.21 32.93 -21.56
N ASP A 330 -12.32 34.25 -21.49
CA ASP A 330 -13.52 34.97 -21.04
C ASP A 330 -14.77 34.70 -21.90
N ASN A 331 -14.58 34.39 -23.17
CA ASN A 331 -15.67 34.11 -24.12
C ASN A 331 -16.02 32.63 -24.26
N LEU A 332 -15.38 31.73 -23.48
CA LEU A 332 -15.74 30.31 -23.45
C LEU A 332 -16.90 30.07 -22.48
N ILE A 333 -16.82 30.57 -21.25
CA ILE A 333 -17.81 30.25 -20.20
C ILE A 333 -19.03 31.18 -20.29
N LEU A 334 -20.05 30.76 -21.03
CA LEU A 334 -21.33 31.49 -21.13
C LEU A 334 -22.23 31.23 -19.91
N PRO A 335 -22.98 32.24 -19.42
CA PRO A 335 -23.99 32.04 -18.37
C PRO A 335 -25.11 31.10 -18.83
N THR A 336 -25.26 29.96 -18.16
CA THR A 336 -26.27 28.92 -18.46
C THR A 336 -27.42 28.85 -17.46
N ILE A 337 -27.34 29.60 -16.36
CA ILE A 337 -28.30 29.60 -15.25
C ILE A 337 -29.09 30.92 -15.31
N SER A 338 -30.42 30.85 -15.23
CA SER A 338 -31.26 32.05 -15.21
C SER A 338 -31.14 32.80 -13.87
N SER A 339 -31.43 34.10 -13.85
CA SER A 339 -31.37 34.90 -12.61
C SER A 339 -32.22 34.31 -11.48
N MET A 340 -33.40 33.78 -11.80
CA MET A 340 -34.30 33.11 -10.85
C MET A 340 -33.74 31.79 -10.33
N GLN A 341 -33.06 31.00 -11.18
CA GLN A 341 -32.37 29.79 -10.72
C GLN A 341 -31.16 30.13 -9.84
N ASN A 342 -30.42 31.19 -10.17
CA ASN A 342 -29.29 31.65 -9.37
C ASN A 342 -29.74 32.15 -8.00
N GLU A 343 -30.80 32.96 -7.95
CA GLU A 343 -31.44 33.39 -6.70
C GLU A 343 -31.89 32.18 -5.86
N ALA A 344 -32.53 31.18 -6.49
CA ALA A 344 -32.94 29.96 -5.82
C ALA A 344 -31.77 29.14 -5.23
N LEU A 345 -30.63 29.08 -5.93
CA LEU A 345 -29.41 28.40 -5.49
C LEU A 345 -28.64 29.16 -4.39
N CYS A 346 -28.81 30.48 -4.30
CA CYS A 346 -28.23 31.32 -3.26
C CYS A 346 -29.05 31.36 -1.96
N ASN A 347 -30.21 30.69 -1.90
CA ASN A 347 -31.02 30.62 -0.69
C ASN A 347 -30.27 29.98 0.49
N ILE A 348 -30.50 30.51 1.69
CA ILE A 348 -29.90 30.00 2.92
C ILE A 348 -30.57 28.65 3.29
N PRO A 349 -29.81 27.55 3.42
CA PRO A 349 -30.38 26.24 3.70
C PRO A 349 -31.03 26.17 5.09
N THR A 350 -32.10 25.39 5.19
CA THR A 350 -32.87 25.30 6.44
C THR A 350 -32.17 24.41 7.50
N PRO A 351 -32.42 24.61 8.80
CA PRO A 351 -31.88 23.74 9.85
C PRO A 351 -32.23 22.25 9.65
N LEU A 352 -33.43 21.97 9.13
CA LEU A 352 -33.90 20.62 8.84
C LEU A 352 -33.16 19.99 7.66
N GLU A 353 -32.93 20.76 6.59
CA GLU A 353 -32.15 20.34 5.43
C GLU A 353 -30.70 19.99 5.81
N ILE A 354 -30.03 20.88 6.56
CA ILE A 354 -28.67 20.66 7.09
C ILE A 354 -28.61 19.37 7.92
N LYS A 355 -29.59 19.17 8.82
CA LYS A 355 -29.70 17.95 9.63
C LYS A 355 -29.91 16.71 8.75
N ASN A 356 -30.82 16.76 7.78
CA ASN A 356 -31.13 15.64 6.87
C ASN A 356 -29.92 15.23 6.03
N VAL A 357 -29.15 16.18 5.51
CA VAL A 357 -27.90 15.92 4.78
C VAL A 357 -26.91 15.15 5.66
N ILE A 358 -26.67 15.60 6.90
CA ILE A 358 -25.75 14.95 7.83
C ILE A 358 -26.26 13.56 8.28
N PHE A 359 -27.56 13.43 8.53
CA PHE A 359 -28.18 12.16 8.93
C PHE A 359 -28.25 11.15 7.76
N GLY A 360 -28.29 11.60 6.51
CA GLY A 360 -28.17 10.76 5.31
C GLY A 360 -26.75 10.23 5.04
N MET A 361 -25.71 10.83 5.61
CA MET A 361 -24.33 10.35 5.41
C MET A 361 -24.09 8.97 6.03
N TYR A 362 -23.36 8.09 5.35
CA TYR A 362 -23.01 6.77 5.92
C TYR A 362 -22.11 6.90 7.16
N ASN A 363 -22.49 6.24 8.26
CA ASN A 363 -21.95 6.48 9.61
C ASN A 363 -20.41 6.48 9.71
N LEU A 364 -19.70 5.61 8.98
CA LEU A 364 -18.23 5.50 9.02
C LEU A 364 -17.50 6.30 7.92
N LYS A 365 -18.20 7.14 7.13
CA LYS A 365 -17.56 8.09 6.22
C LYS A 365 -17.00 9.28 7.02
N ALA A 366 -15.79 9.70 6.67
CA ALA A 366 -15.09 10.84 7.27
C ALA A 366 -14.24 11.57 6.21
N LEU A 367 -14.06 12.89 6.39
CA LEU A 367 -13.27 13.78 5.53
C LEU A 367 -11.76 13.62 5.78
N GLY A 368 -11.22 12.51 5.28
CA GLY A 368 -9.79 12.18 5.36
C GLY A 368 -9.42 11.38 6.63
N PRO A 369 -8.11 11.24 6.93
CA PRO A 369 -7.65 10.43 8.06
C PRO A 369 -7.84 11.08 9.44
N ASP A 370 -7.98 12.39 9.50
CA ASP A 370 -8.14 13.20 10.73
C ASP A 370 -9.58 13.71 10.93
N GLY A 371 -10.50 13.40 10.00
CA GLY A 371 -11.90 13.84 10.08
C GLY A 371 -12.71 13.01 11.08
N LEU A 372 -13.61 13.67 11.82
CA LEU A 372 -14.62 12.98 12.61
C LEU A 372 -15.63 12.28 11.66
N PRO A 373 -16.03 11.02 11.95
CA PRO A 373 -16.97 10.30 11.10
C PRO A 373 -18.39 10.85 11.28
N ALA A 374 -19.26 10.67 10.28
CA ALA A 374 -20.66 11.10 10.35
C ALA A 374 -21.39 10.60 11.61
N LEU A 375 -21.03 9.40 12.10
CA LEU A 375 -21.52 8.86 13.37
C LEU A 375 -21.33 9.81 14.57
N PHE A 376 -20.21 10.54 14.64
CA PHE A 376 -19.94 11.51 15.71
C PHE A 376 -20.99 12.62 15.69
N TYR A 377 -21.20 13.25 14.53
CA TYR A 377 -22.16 14.35 14.38
C TYR A 377 -23.60 13.91 14.63
N LYS A 378 -23.97 12.68 14.25
CA LYS A 378 -25.30 12.13 14.55
C LYS A 378 -25.50 11.86 16.04
N GLN A 379 -24.50 11.24 16.70
CA GLN A 379 -24.58 10.88 18.12
C GLN A 379 -24.60 12.12 19.03
N TYR A 380 -23.75 13.10 18.73
CA TYR A 380 -23.61 14.33 19.50
C TYR A 380 -24.37 15.52 18.90
N TRP A 381 -25.37 15.27 18.04
CA TRP A 381 -26.21 16.32 17.45
C TRP A 381 -26.88 17.24 18.49
N PRO A 382 -27.36 16.75 19.66
CA PRO A 382 -27.93 17.63 20.68
C PRO A 382 -26.94 18.64 21.28
N ILE A 383 -25.63 18.41 21.14
CA ILE A 383 -24.56 19.28 21.65
C ILE A 383 -23.99 20.16 20.53
N MET A 384 -23.74 19.58 19.36
CA MET A 384 -23.01 20.24 18.26
C MET A 384 -23.93 20.80 17.16
N GLY A 385 -25.22 20.43 17.14
CA GLY A 385 -26.14 20.71 16.05
C GLY A 385 -26.29 22.20 15.74
N GLU A 386 -26.57 23.01 16.76
CA GLU A 386 -26.70 24.47 16.63
C GLU A 386 -25.42 25.12 16.08
N SER A 387 -24.25 24.72 16.56
CA SER A 387 -22.96 25.21 16.06
C SER A 387 -22.74 24.87 14.59
N VAL A 388 -23.13 23.66 14.16
CA VAL A 388 -23.04 23.22 12.75
C VAL A 388 -24.03 23.98 11.86
N ILE A 389 -25.29 24.12 12.31
CA ILE A 389 -26.32 24.88 11.57
C ILE A 389 -25.90 26.34 11.40
N SER A 390 -25.46 26.98 12.49
CA SER A 390 -24.98 28.37 12.48
C SER A 390 -23.79 28.56 11.54
N ALA A 391 -22.78 27.67 11.61
CA ALA A 391 -21.62 27.73 10.73
C ALA A 391 -21.99 27.60 9.24
N MET A 392 -22.90 26.67 8.89
CA MET A 392 -23.35 26.51 7.51
C MET A 392 -24.18 27.71 7.04
N GLN A 393 -25.15 28.19 7.83
CA GLN A 393 -25.96 29.35 7.43
C GLN A 393 -25.14 30.65 7.34
N ASN A 394 -24.12 30.82 8.19
CA ASN A 394 -23.23 31.99 8.12
C ASN A 394 -22.40 32.00 6.83
N PHE A 395 -21.98 30.83 6.32
CA PHE A 395 -21.33 30.72 5.00
C PHE A 395 -22.23 31.25 3.88
N PHE A 396 -23.52 30.85 3.84
CA PHE A 396 -24.46 31.35 2.82
C PHE A 396 -24.81 32.84 2.98
N ARG A 397 -24.75 33.40 4.21
CA ARG A 397 -25.00 34.84 4.46
C ARG A 397 -23.82 35.73 4.11
N SER A 398 -22.59 35.27 4.37
CA SER A 398 -21.38 36.08 4.25
C SER A 398 -20.57 35.78 2.98
N SER A 399 -20.88 34.70 2.27
CA SER A 399 -20.09 34.11 1.17
C SER A 399 -18.66 33.72 1.55
N HIS A 400 -18.31 33.76 2.83
CA HIS A 400 -16.99 33.41 3.36
C HIS A 400 -17.13 32.21 4.30
N MET A 401 -16.23 31.23 4.17
CA MET A 401 -16.02 30.28 5.27
C MET A 401 -15.47 31.06 6.47
N LEU A 402 -15.88 30.69 7.69
CA LEU A 402 -15.29 31.22 8.92
C LEU A 402 -13.75 31.20 8.78
N ASN A 403 -13.11 32.36 8.98
CA ASN A 403 -11.72 32.55 8.56
C ASN A 403 -10.77 31.59 9.31
N GLU A 404 -11.15 31.20 10.53
CA GLU A 404 -10.50 30.18 11.34
C GLU A 404 -10.49 28.80 10.65
N CYS A 405 -11.52 28.45 9.87
CA CYS A 405 -11.61 27.18 9.15
C CYS A 405 -10.72 27.11 7.90
N VAL A 406 -10.14 28.23 7.44
CA VAL A 406 -9.29 28.31 6.24
C VAL A 406 -7.85 28.70 6.64
N SER A 407 -7.68 29.80 7.38
CA SER A 407 -6.36 30.34 7.74
C SER A 407 -5.56 29.52 8.77
N SER A 408 -6.23 28.65 9.55
CA SER A 408 -5.59 27.75 10.52
C SER A 408 -5.14 26.41 9.92
N VAL A 409 -5.55 26.10 8.69
CA VAL A 409 -5.31 24.78 8.10
C VAL A 409 -3.81 24.58 7.85
N SER A 410 -3.30 23.45 8.33
CA SER A 410 -1.95 23.00 8.02
C SER A 410 -2.00 21.53 7.60
N PHE A 411 -1.22 21.20 6.58
CA PHE A 411 -1.09 19.83 6.12
C PHE A 411 0.00 19.10 6.88
N SER A 412 -0.15 17.79 7.00
CA SER A 412 0.89 16.88 7.45
C SER A 412 0.75 15.60 6.64
N ILE A 413 1.86 15.09 6.12
CA ILE A 413 1.86 13.91 5.27
C ILE A 413 1.95 12.66 6.17
N LEU A 414 1.30 11.59 5.77
CA LEU A 414 1.39 10.30 6.44
C LEU A 414 2.33 9.38 5.65
N ILE A 415 3.59 9.31 6.08
CA ILE A 415 4.63 8.52 5.43
C ILE A 415 4.88 7.27 6.26
N ASN A 416 4.65 6.09 5.66
CA ASN A 416 4.78 4.79 6.34
C ASN A 416 3.99 4.69 7.67
N GLY A 417 2.90 5.47 7.79
CA GLY A 417 2.03 5.53 8.96
C GLY A 417 2.44 6.51 10.07
N GLY A 418 3.60 7.18 9.95
CA GLY A 418 4.02 8.27 10.83
C GLY A 418 3.62 9.64 10.27
N LYS A 419 3.22 10.57 11.16
CA LYS A 419 2.94 11.96 10.77
C LYS A 419 4.24 12.72 10.50
N THR A 420 4.26 13.59 9.49
CA THR A 420 5.33 14.58 9.31
C THR A 420 5.12 15.79 10.22
N ASN A 421 6.08 16.70 10.23
CA ASN A 421 5.81 18.05 10.74
C ASN A 421 4.71 18.69 9.88
N SER A 422 3.98 19.63 10.47
CA SER A 422 2.99 20.42 9.75
C SER A 422 3.65 21.49 8.89
N PHE A 423 3.00 21.82 7.77
CA PHE A 423 3.34 22.96 6.92
C PHE A 423 2.05 23.66 6.48
N LYS A 424 2.13 24.96 6.17
CA LYS A 424 1.02 25.70 5.55
C LYS A 424 1.04 25.51 4.04
N HIS A 425 -0.11 25.66 3.41
CA HIS A 425 -0.29 25.65 1.96
C HIS A 425 -0.94 26.97 1.54
N SER A 426 -0.69 27.41 0.31
CA SER A 426 -1.39 28.55 -0.30
C SER A 426 -2.22 28.16 -1.52
N ARG A 427 -2.00 26.97 -2.11
CA ARG A 427 -2.88 26.38 -3.13
C ARG A 427 -3.23 24.92 -2.85
N GLY A 428 -4.23 24.42 -3.57
CA GLY A 428 -4.65 23.01 -3.56
C GLY A 428 -5.70 22.67 -2.50
N LEU A 429 -6.69 21.88 -2.88
CA LEU A 429 -7.72 21.35 -1.98
C LEU A 429 -7.24 20.10 -1.24
N LYS A 430 -7.88 19.81 -0.10
CA LYS A 430 -7.61 18.60 0.69
C LYS A 430 -7.97 17.35 -0.13
N GLN A 431 -7.17 16.27 0.00
CA GLN A 431 -7.53 15.02 -0.66
C GLN A 431 -8.87 14.48 -0.13
N ARG A 432 -9.82 14.19 -1.04
CA ARG A 432 -11.24 13.86 -0.76
C ARG A 432 -12.10 15.03 -0.29
N ASP A 433 -11.68 16.26 -0.53
CA ASP A 433 -12.58 17.40 -0.50
C ASP A 433 -13.71 17.19 -1.55
N PRO A 434 -15.00 17.32 -1.18
CA PRO A 434 -16.11 17.17 -2.11
C PRO A 434 -16.10 18.21 -3.23
N LEU A 435 -15.46 19.37 -3.05
CA LEU A 435 -15.32 20.39 -4.10
C LEU A 435 -14.33 19.97 -5.19
N SER A 436 -13.35 19.12 -4.89
CA SER A 436 -12.28 18.78 -5.84
C SER A 436 -12.78 18.15 -7.14
N PRO A 437 -13.72 17.19 -7.15
CA PRO A 437 -14.35 16.72 -8.38
C PRO A 437 -15.11 17.80 -9.16
N TYR A 438 -15.84 18.69 -8.47
CA TYR A 438 -16.61 19.75 -9.15
C TYR A 438 -15.70 20.80 -9.78
N LEU A 439 -14.65 21.25 -9.08
CA LEU A 439 -13.64 22.14 -9.67
C LEU A 439 -12.92 21.47 -10.84
N PHE A 440 -12.63 20.17 -10.77
CA PHE A 440 -12.01 19.45 -11.87
C PHE A 440 -12.93 19.38 -13.10
N ILE A 441 -14.23 19.12 -12.91
CA ILE A 441 -15.24 19.16 -13.97
C ILE A 441 -15.36 20.57 -14.57
N LEU A 442 -15.39 21.62 -13.74
CA LEU A 442 -15.42 23.02 -14.21
C LEU A 442 -14.16 23.39 -15.03
N CYS A 443 -13.00 22.87 -14.66
CA CYS A 443 -11.79 23.01 -15.47
C CYS A 443 -11.89 22.23 -16.80
N GLN A 444 -12.37 20.98 -16.78
CA GLN A 444 -12.56 20.17 -18.01
C GLN A 444 -13.59 20.76 -18.98
N ASP A 445 -14.62 21.46 -18.47
CA ASP A 445 -15.62 22.17 -19.27
C ASP A 445 -14.97 23.23 -20.19
N VAL A 446 -13.80 23.78 -19.84
CA VAL A 446 -13.01 24.64 -20.74
C VAL A 446 -12.53 23.86 -21.97
N LEU A 447 -12.03 22.63 -21.81
CA LEU A 447 -11.64 21.77 -22.93
C LEU A 447 -12.84 21.34 -23.78
N SER A 448 -13.99 21.02 -23.14
CA SER A 448 -15.25 20.75 -23.85
C SER A 448 -15.57 21.90 -24.81
N ARG A 449 -15.64 23.13 -24.28
CA ARG A 449 -16.01 24.30 -25.07
C ARG A 449 -14.97 24.69 -26.13
N LEU A 450 -13.69 24.43 -25.90
CA LEU A 450 -12.65 24.58 -26.94
C LEU A 450 -12.93 23.66 -28.13
N ILE A 451 -13.27 22.39 -27.88
CA ILE A 451 -13.62 21.42 -28.94
C ILE A 451 -14.96 21.80 -29.59
N ASP A 452 -15.96 22.21 -28.83
CA ASP A 452 -17.27 22.62 -29.36
C ASP A 452 -17.17 23.87 -30.25
N ARG A 453 -16.27 24.81 -29.94
CA ARG A 453 -15.96 25.95 -30.81
C ARG A 453 -15.42 25.49 -32.17
N GLN A 454 -14.53 24.49 -32.20
CA GLN A 454 -14.00 23.92 -33.45
C GLN A 454 -15.03 23.07 -34.21
N PHE A 455 -15.96 22.43 -33.49
CA PHE A 455 -17.09 21.74 -34.10
C PHE A 455 -18.05 22.72 -34.77
N ASN A 456 -18.44 23.79 -34.06
CA ASN A 456 -19.35 24.83 -34.55
C ASN A 456 -18.77 25.64 -35.72
N SER A 457 -17.44 25.77 -35.80
CA SER A 457 -16.75 26.38 -36.96
C SER A 457 -16.61 25.44 -38.16
N GLY A 458 -16.98 24.16 -38.04
CA GLY A 458 -16.76 23.14 -39.07
C GLY A 458 -15.30 22.72 -39.23
N ALA A 459 -14.43 22.99 -38.24
CA ALA A 459 -13.04 22.53 -38.23
C ALA A 459 -12.91 21.06 -37.79
N ILE A 460 -13.84 20.57 -36.96
CA ILE A 460 -14.02 19.17 -36.57
C ILE A 460 -15.45 18.75 -36.91
N ASN A 461 -15.64 17.55 -37.46
CA ASN A 461 -16.98 17.08 -37.85
C ASN A 461 -17.62 16.09 -36.86
N GLY A 462 -16.85 15.56 -35.91
CA GLY A 462 -17.30 14.56 -34.95
C GLY A 462 -17.73 13.23 -35.58
N VAL A 463 -18.38 12.38 -34.79
CA VAL A 463 -18.89 11.08 -35.19
C VAL A 463 -20.39 10.99 -34.92
N LYS A 464 -21.14 10.35 -35.83
CA LYS A 464 -22.57 10.04 -35.68
C LYS A 464 -22.77 8.54 -35.48
N MET A 465 -23.65 8.14 -34.56
CA MET A 465 -24.03 6.74 -34.35
C MET A 465 -25.07 6.23 -35.38
N ASN A 466 -25.89 7.13 -35.92
CA ASN A 466 -26.89 6.86 -36.94
C ASN A 466 -26.98 8.07 -37.91
N PRO A 467 -27.46 7.90 -39.16
CA PRO A 467 -27.43 8.98 -40.17
C PRO A 467 -28.13 10.28 -39.74
N PHE A 468 -29.23 10.15 -39.01
CA PHE A 468 -30.10 11.24 -38.58
C PHE A 468 -29.82 11.79 -37.17
N GLY A 469 -28.90 11.18 -36.41
CA GLY A 469 -28.60 11.62 -35.05
C GLY A 469 -27.58 12.76 -34.96
N PRO A 470 -27.40 13.30 -33.75
CA PRO A 470 -26.37 14.29 -33.47
C PRO A 470 -24.98 13.71 -33.71
N ALA A 471 -24.07 14.55 -34.18
CA ALA A 471 -22.64 14.26 -34.10
C ALA A 471 -22.12 14.66 -32.72
N PHE A 472 -21.16 13.91 -32.19
CA PHE A 472 -20.45 14.23 -30.96
C PHE A 472 -18.94 14.14 -31.20
N THR A 473 -18.18 14.96 -30.48
CA THR A 473 -16.72 15.11 -30.64
C THR A 473 -15.93 14.56 -29.46
N HIS A 474 -16.55 14.43 -28.29
CA HIS A 474 -15.88 13.96 -27.07
C HIS A 474 -16.88 13.32 -26.09
N VAL A 475 -16.36 12.50 -25.18
CA VAL A 475 -17.05 12.01 -23.98
C VAL A 475 -16.08 12.13 -22.82
N MET A 476 -16.48 12.85 -21.77
CA MET A 476 -15.66 13.05 -20.58
C MET A 476 -16.26 12.33 -19.37
N TYR A 477 -15.40 11.66 -18.62
CA TYR A 477 -15.65 11.20 -17.26
C TYR A 477 -14.55 11.75 -16.36
N ALA A 478 -14.76 11.76 -15.03
CA ALA A 478 -13.88 12.48 -14.11
C ALA A 478 -12.38 12.12 -14.21
N ASP A 479 -12.03 10.88 -14.57
CA ASP A 479 -10.64 10.43 -14.75
C ASP A 479 -10.31 10.02 -16.21
N ASP A 480 -11.29 10.02 -17.12
CA ASP A 480 -11.20 9.41 -18.46
C ASP A 480 -11.73 10.34 -19.56
N LEU A 481 -10.97 10.48 -20.65
CA LEU A 481 -11.33 11.32 -21.81
C LEU A 481 -11.33 10.49 -23.10
N MET A 482 -12.45 10.48 -23.82
CA MET A 482 -12.57 9.95 -25.17
C MET A 482 -12.83 11.06 -26.17
N LEU A 483 -12.15 11.00 -27.32
CA LEU A 483 -12.15 12.03 -28.35
C LEU A 483 -12.46 11.40 -29.72
N PHE A 484 -13.29 12.08 -30.52
CA PHE A 484 -13.89 11.58 -31.74
C PHE A 484 -13.76 12.59 -32.88
N ALA A 485 -12.99 12.23 -33.90
CA ALA A 485 -12.76 13.02 -35.11
C ALA A 485 -12.76 12.09 -36.34
N LYS A 486 -12.92 12.64 -37.54
CA LYS A 486 -12.63 11.84 -38.76
C LYS A 486 -11.15 11.55 -38.84
N ALA A 487 -10.79 10.40 -39.42
CA ALA A 487 -9.41 9.97 -39.64
C ALA A 487 -8.72 10.78 -40.77
N THR A 488 -8.52 12.07 -40.53
CA THR A 488 -7.82 13.02 -41.38
C THR A 488 -6.85 13.84 -40.54
N SER A 489 -5.65 14.10 -41.06
CA SER A 489 -4.62 14.86 -40.34
C SER A 489 -5.11 16.24 -39.89
N ARG A 490 -5.98 16.90 -40.68
CA ARG A 490 -6.60 18.19 -40.31
C ARG A 490 -7.43 18.09 -39.02
N GLU A 491 -8.45 17.23 -38.98
CA GLU A 491 -9.32 17.14 -37.78
C GLU A 491 -8.54 16.63 -36.56
N VAL A 492 -7.54 15.77 -36.78
CA VAL A 492 -6.65 15.25 -35.72
C VAL A 492 -5.79 16.36 -35.12
N LEU A 493 -5.11 17.16 -35.94
CA LEU A 493 -4.24 18.25 -35.47
C LEU A 493 -5.05 19.34 -34.75
N VAL A 494 -6.21 19.76 -35.28
CA VAL A 494 -7.08 20.75 -34.61
C VAL A 494 -7.54 20.27 -33.23
N LEU A 495 -7.77 18.96 -33.08
CA LEU A 495 -8.14 18.36 -31.80
C LEU A 495 -6.94 18.28 -30.84
N ASP A 496 -5.74 18.07 -31.37
CA ASP A 496 -4.49 18.10 -30.60
C ASP A 496 -4.14 19.52 -30.14
N ASP A 497 -4.28 20.53 -31.00
CA ASP A 497 -4.13 21.95 -30.67
C ASP A 497 -5.04 22.34 -29.49
N CYS A 498 -6.29 21.85 -29.47
CA CYS A 498 -7.20 22.05 -28.34
C CYS A 498 -6.71 21.40 -27.03
N LEU A 499 -6.10 20.21 -27.10
CA LEU A 499 -5.51 19.55 -25.94
C LEU A 499 -4.26 20.29 -25.45
N GLU A 500 -3.37 20.72 -26.34
CA GLU A 500 -2.13 21.41 -25.98
C GLU A 500 -2.42 22.79 -25.39
N LEU A 501 -3.37 23.54 -25.96
CA LEU A 501 -3.84 24.81 -25.42
C LEU A 501 -4.46 24.64 -24.02
N TYR A 502 -5.29 23.59 -23.83
CA TYR A 502 -5.83 23.28 -22.50
C TYR A 502 -4.74 22.87 -21.50
N CYS A 503 -3.74 22.09 -21.92
CA CYS A 503 -2.59 21.73 -21.07
C CYS A 503 -1.78 22.98 -20.67
N GLN A 504 -1.56 23.90 -21.62
CA GLN A 504 -0.88 25.17 -21.36
C GLN A 504 -1.63 26.04 -20.33
N TRP A 505 -2.97 26.08 -20.40
CA TRP A 505 -3.80 26.88 -19.48
C TRP A 505 -3.99 26.24 -18.10
N SER A 506 -4.12 24.90 -18.05
CA SER A 506 -4.44 24.16 -16.82
C SER A 506 -3.22 23.64 -16.07
N GLY A 507 -2.05 23.60 -16.71
CA GLY A 507 -0.84 22.90 -16.22
C GLY A 507 -0.96 21.36 -16.22
N GLN A 508 -2.06 20.80 -16.75
CA GLN A 508 -2.20 19.35 -16.93
C GLN A 508 -1.30 18.85 -18.07
N LEU A 509 -0.93 17.57 -18.05
CA LEU A 509 -0.06 16.97 -19.05
C LEU A 509 -0.67 15.66 -19.60
N VAL A 510 -0.80 15.56 -20.92
CA VAL A 510 -1.25 14.33 -21.59
C VAL A 510 -0.13 13.29 -21.57
N ASN A 511 -0.40 12.13 -20.96
CA ASN A 511 0.53 10.99 -21.00
C ASN A 511 0.37 10.21 -22.31
N ARG A 512 0.96 10.71 -23.40
CA ARG A 512 0.91 10.13 -24.76
C ARG A 512 1.28 8.63 -24.80
N ASP A 513 2.15 8.19 -23.91
CA ASP A 513 2.58 6.78 -23.77
C ASP A 513 1.50 5.82 -23.23
N LYS A 514 0.57 6.35 -22.43
CA LYS A 514 -0.59 5.63 -21.87
C LYS A 514 -1.87 5.86 -22.66
N SER A 515 -1.99 7.00 -23.33
CA SER A 515 -3.05 7.28 -24.30
C SER A 515 -2.91 6.36 -25.53
N GLY A 516 -4.01 6.21 -26.27
CA GLY A 516 -3.99 5.42 -27.49
C GLY A 516 -5.12 5.78 -28.44
N ILE A 517 -4.95 5.39 -29.69
CA ILE A 517 -5.86 5.69 -30.79
C ILE A 517 -6.59 4.40 -31.21
N ASN A 518 -7.88 4.50 -31.52
CA ASN A 518 -8.61 3.46 -32.25
C ASN A 518 -9.06 4.00 -33.61
N PHE A 519 -9.05 3.14 -34.63
CA PHE A 519 -9.41 3.51 -35.99
C PHE A 519 -10.55 2.66 -36.53
N SER A 520 -11.46 3.29 -37.28
CA SER A 520 -12.49 2.56 -38.03
C SER A 520 -11.88 1.54 -39.01
N LYS A 521 -12.64 0.49 -39.32
CA LYS A 521 -12.22 -0.64 -40.18
C LYS A 521 -11.79 -0.20 -41.59
N LEU A 522 -12.36 0.89 -42.09
CA LEU A 522 -12.15 1.39 -43.46
C LEU A 522 -10.97 2.37 -43.60
N VAL A 523 -10.26 2.72 -42.53
CA VAL A 523 -9.10 3.64 -42.60
C VAL A 523 -7.90 2.89 -43.18
N SER A 524 -7.23 3.46 -44.20
CA SER A 524 -6.05 2.86 -44.84
C SER A 524 -4.86 2.74 -43.88
N ARG A 525 -3.98 1.76 -44.11
CA ARG A 525 -2.79 1.53 -43.26
C ARG A 525 -1.86 2.74 -43.21
N GLU A 526 -1.70 3.43 -44.34
CA GLU A 526 -0.91 4.67 -44.46
C GLU A 526 -1.50 5.78 -43.59
N ARG A 527 -2.82 6.03 -43.68
CA ARG A 527 -3.49 7.05 -42.86
C ARG A 527 -3.44 6.71 -41.36
N LYS A 528 -3.58 5.43 -40.98
CA LYS A 528 -3.38 5.00 -39.59
C LYS A 528 -1.97 5.35 -39.10
N ARG A 529 -0.95 5.00 -39.90
CA ARG A 529 0.45 5.29 -39.56
C ARG A 529 0.72 6.79 -39.42
N ALA A 530 0.25 7.61 -40.37
CA ALA A 530 0.40 9.06 -40.31
C ALA A 530 -0.21 9.64 -39.03
N ILE A 531 -1.46 9.31 -38.70
CA ILE A 531 -2.14 9.81 -37.49
C ILE A 531 -1.46 9.34 -36.19
N THR A 532 -0.96 8.09 -36.17
CA THR A 532 -0.18 7.54 -35.05
C THR A 532 1.14 8.30 -34.85
N GLU A 533 1.83 8.68 -35.94
CA GLU A 533 3.06 9.46 -35.92
C GLU A 533 2.80 10.94 -35.57
N GLU A 534 1.73 11.54 -36.10
CA GLU A 534 1.27 12.92 -35.80
C GLU A 534 0.96 13.10 -34.30
N LEU A 535 0.16 12.22 -33.69
CA LEU A 535 -0.25 12.33 -32.28
C LEU A 535 0.76 11.76 -31.26
N ASN A 536 1.80 11.07 -31.73
CA ASN A 536 2.75 10.30 -30.92
C ASN A 536 2.06 9.33 -29.91
N MET A 537 0.98 8.65 -30.35
CA MET A 537 0.21 7.71 -29.53
C MET A 537 0.13 6.34 -30.20
N LYS A 538 0.03 5.27 -29.40
CA LYS A 538 -0.03 3.89 -29.91
C LYS A 538 -1.46 3.49 -30.29
N THR A 539 -1.61 2.63 -31.30
CA THR A 539 -2.91 2.02 -31.60
C THR A 539 -3.34 1.09 -30.46
N ILE A 540 -4.57 1.26 -29.97
CA ILE A 540 -5.18 0.43 -28.94
C ILE A 540 -5.39 -0.99 -29.48
N SER A 541 -5.21 -2.02 -28.66
CA SER A 541 -5.46 -3.41 -29.08
C SER A 541 -6.96 -3.74 -29.11
N ASP A 542 -7.35 -4.68 -29.97
CA ASP A 542 -8.73 -5.20 -30.03
C ASP A 542 -9.24 -5.83 -28.73
N HIS A 543 -8.35 -6.10 -27.76
CA HIS A 543 -8.63 -6.69 -26.44
C HIS A 543 -8.49 -5.67 -25.29
N ALA A 544 -8.43 -4.37 -25.59
CA ALA A 544 -8.31 -3.34 -24.56
C ALA A 544 -9.57 -3.24 -23.68
N ASN A 545 -9.36 -2.92 -22.40
CA ASN A 545 -10.43 -2.72 -21.44
C ASN A 545 -10.58 -1.22 -21.10
N TYR A 546 -11.81 -0.75 -20.99
CA TYR A 546 -12.19 0.58 -20.53
C TYR A 546 -13.16 0.45 -19.35
N LEU A 547 -12.95 1.22 -18.28
CA LEU A 547 -13.71 1.14 -17.02
C LEU A 547 -13.88 -0.30 -16.45
N GLY A 548 -12.98 -1.22 -16.80
CA GLY A 548 -13.01 -2.61 -16.36
C GLY A 548 -13.90 -3.55 -17.17
N ALA A 549 -14.35 -3.15 -18.37
CA ALA A 549 -15.00 -3.99 -19.38
C ALA A 549 -14.25 -3.93 -20.72
N PRO A 550 -14.37 -4.92 -21.61
CA PRO A 550 -13.78 -4.86 -22.95
C PRO A 550 -14.34 -3.68 -23.74
N LEU A 551 -13.47 -2.85 -24.31
CA LEU A 551 -13.86 -1.68 -25.11
C LEU A 551 -14.50 -2.10 -26.45
N PHE A 552 -14.14 -3.29 -26.95
CA PHE A 552 -14.69 -3.88 -28.16
C PHE A 552 -15.24 -5.27 -27.86
N ALA A 553 -16.53 -5.47 -28.14
CA ALA A 553 -17.12 -6.80 -28.13
C ALA A 553 -16.70 -7.57 -29.40
N SER A 554 -16.16 -8.77 -29.22
CA SER A 554 -15.87 -9.70 -30.30
C SER A 554 -17.13 -10.50 -30.68
N ARG A 555 -17.03 -11.35 -31.71
CA ARG A 555 -18.09 -12.33 -32.02
C ARG A 555 -18.21 -13.45 -30.96
N ASN A 556 -17.30 -13.52 -29.99
CA ASN A 556 -17.29 -14.55 -28.96
C ASN A 556 -17.34 -13.91 -27.56
N SER A 557 -18.57 -13.58 -27.13
CA SER A 557 -18.85 -12.99 -25.82
C SER A 557 -18.27 -13.79 -24.64
N SER A 558 -18.22 -15.12 -24.74
CA SER A 558 -17.62 -15.99 -23.71
C SER A 558 -16.13 -15.69 -23.51
N LYS A 559 -15.38 -15.43 -24.60
CA LYS A 559 -13.99 -14.98 -24.52
C LYS A 559 -13.87 -13.60 -23.87
N ASP A 560 -14.76 -12.69 -24.25
CA ASP A 560 -14.71 -11.29 -23.81
C ASP A 560 -15.06 -11.13 -22.32
N PHE A 561 -15.94 -11.99 -21.78
CA PHE A 561 -16.27 -12.02 -20.35
C PHE A 561 -15.39 -12.97 -19.51
N LYS A 562 -14.45 -13.69 -20.12
CA LYS A 562 -13.58 -14.64 -19.40
C LYS A 562 -12.79 -13.98 -18.26
N PHE A 563 -12.38 -12.71 -18.41
CA PHE A 563 -11.70 -11.97 -17.34
C PHE A 563 -12.58 -11.80 -16.08
N LEU A 564 -13.93 -11.79 -16.20
CA LEU A 564 -14.82 -11.76 -15.05
C LEU A 564 -14.77 -13.10 -14.30
N GLN A 565 -14.79 -14.23 -15.03
CA GLN A 565 -14.60 -15.55 -14.43
C GLN A 565 -13.23 -15.64 -13.75
N GLU A 566 -12.15 -15.25 -14.42
CA GLU A 566 -10.79 -15.24 -13.85
C GLU A 566 -10.68 -14.32 -12.63
N LYS A 567 -11.39 -13.18 -12.61
CA LYS A 567 -11.46 -12.25 -11.47
C LYS A 567 -12.28 -12.79 -10.30
N VAL A 568 -13.36 -13.54 -10.58
CA VAL A 568 -14.13 -14.28 -9.56
C VAL A 568 -13.30 -15.42 -9.01
N GLU A 569 -12.67 -16.25 -9.84
CA GLU A 569 -11.76 -17.31 -9.43
C GLU A 569 -10.56 -16.76 -8.63
N SER A 570 -9.98 -15.63 -9.03
CA SER A 570 -8.91 -14.96 -8.30
C SER A 570 -9.37 -14.47 -6.92
N ARG A 571 -10.58 -13.91 -6.83
CA ARG A 571 -11.20 -13.58 -5.52
C ARG A 571 -11.48 -14.81 -4.67
N LEU A 572 -12.00 -15.90 -5.26
CA LEU A 572 -12.28 -17.16 -4.57
C LEU A 572 -11.00 -17.88 -4.11
N LYS A 573 -9.93 -17.89 -4.92
CA LYS A 573 -8.58 -18.34 -4.53
C LYS A 573 -8.05 -17.46 -3.40
N GLY A 574 -8.20 -16.13 -3.53
CA GLY A 574 -7.86 -15.18 -2.48
C GLY A 574 -8.72 -15.27 -1.21
N TRP A 575 -9.89 -15.92 -1.25
CA TRP A 575 -10.70 -16.28 -0.08
C TRP A 575 -10.23 -17.62 0.51
N ARG A 576 -9.98 -18.65 -0.32
CA ARG A 576 -9.40 -19.93 0.13
C ARG A 576 -8.05 -19.76 0.85
N CYS A 577 -7.16 -18.89 0.36
CA CYS A 577 -5.89 -18.57 1.04
C CYS A 577 -6.05 -17.68 2.30
N LYS A 578 -7.26 -17.30 2.69
CA LYS A 578 -7.53 -16.37 3.81
C LYS A 578 -8.49 -16.92 4.87
N SER A 579 -9.26 -17.95 4.54
CA SER A 579 -10.18 -18.64 5.45
C SER A 579 -9.54 -19.92 5.99
N LEU A 580 -8.77 -19.76 7.08
CA LEU A 580 -8.09 -20.82 7.85
C LEU A 580 -6.96 -21.57 7.11
N SER A 581 -6.12 -22.23 7.91
CA SER A 581 -4.72 -22.53 7.60
C SER A 581 -4.50 -23.75 6.71
N TRP A 582 -3.67 -23.59 5.67
CA TRP A 582 -2.71 -24.60 5.21
C TRP A 582 -1.39 -23.90 4.89
N ALA A 583 -0.27 -24.60 5.05
CA ALA A 583 0.96 -24.24 4.37
C ALA A 583 0.85 -24.75 2.91
N GLY A 584 1.21 -23.88 1.95
CA GLY A 584 0.91 -24.04 0.51
C GLY A 584 0.48 -22.74 -0.14
#